data_AF-A0A7W4YZ12-F1
#
_entry.id   AF-A0A7W4YZ12-F1
#
_cell.length_a   1.000
_cell.length_b   1.000
_cell.length_c   1.000
_cell.angle_alpha   90.00
_cell.angle_beta   90.00
_cell.angle_gamma   90.00
#
_symmetry.space_group_name_H-M   'P 1'
#
loop_
_entity.id
_entity.type
_entity.pdbx_description
1 polymer ?
#
loop_
_entity_poly.entity_id
_entity_poly.type
_entity_poly.pdbx_seq_one_letter_code
_entity_poly.pdbx_strand_id
1 'polypeptide(L)'
;MSNDISEIRDQLSDQWQKVAIDLIRKGLPAETVFETLLTVGLAGQVELHGKHFMAGKLVAIAEQLSEQVRREKEALQEASTATKN
;
A
#
# COMPACT_ATOMS: atom_id res chain seq x y z
N MET A 1 22.31 -4.03 14.36
CA MET A 1 21.12 -3.28 14.82
C MET A 1 20.19 -2.80 13.71
N SER A 2 20.60 -2.64 12.42
CA SER A 2 19.63 -2.28 11.37
C SER A 2 18.88 -3.46 10.74
N ASN A 3 19.43 -4.68 10.77
CA ASN A 3 18.73 -5.88 10.29
C ASN A 3 17.49 -6.20 11.13
N ASP A 4 17.56 -5.97 12.45
CA ASP A 4 16.50 -6.35 13.39
C ASP A 4 15.18 -5.61 13.11
N ILE A 5 15.23 -4.33 12.73
CA ILE A 5 14.02 -3.54 12.46
C ILE A 5 13.34 -3.96 11.15
N SER A 6 14.12 -4.29 10.11
CA SER A 6 13.54 -4.77 8.84
C SER A 6 12.90 -6.14 9.02
N GLU A 7 13.58 -7.05 9.71
CA GLU A 7 13.05 -8.39 9.99
C GLU A 7 11.77 -8.33 10.82
N ILE A 8 11.72 -7.47 11.85
CA ILE A 8 10.49 -7.25 12.64
C ILE A 8 9.36 -6.69 11.77
N ARG A 9 9.65 -5.71 10.90
CA ARG A 9 8.65 -5.15 10.00
C ARG A 9 8.08 -6.21 9.06
N ASP A 10 8.92 -7.07 8.52
CA ASP A 10 8.51 -8.11 7.58
C ASP A 10 7.66 -9.17 8.31
N GLN A 11 8.08 -9.59 9.52
CA GLN A 11 7.27 -10.48 10.38
C GLN A 11 5.90 -9.88 10.72
N LEU A 12 5.85 -8.60 11.09
CA LEU A 12 4.59 -7.92 11.38
C LEU A 12 3.70 -7.87 10.13
N SER A 13 4.27 -7.58 8.96
CA SER A 13 3.54 -7.54 7.70
C SER A 13 2.89 -8.90 7.38
N ASP A 14 3.62 -9.99 7.57
CA ASP A 14 3.11 -11.36 7.40
C ASP A 14 1.94 -11.66 8.35
N GLN A 15 2.03 -11.22 9.62
CA GLN A 15 0.96 -11.42 10.60
C GLN A 15 -0.30 -10.63 10.23
N TRP A 16 -0.14 -9.37 9.85
CA TRP A 16 -1.28 -8.53 9.43
C TRP A 16 -1.95 -9.08 8.17
N GLN A 17 -1.17 -9.58 7.22
CA GLN A 17 -1.72 -10.21 6.02
C GLN A 17 -2.53 -11.47 6.37
N LYS A 18 -2.03 -12.33 7.27
CA LYS A 18 -2.77 -13.51 7.74
C LYS A 18 -4.10 -13.13 8.37
N VAL A 19 -4.11 -12.15 9.26
CA VAL A 19 -5.33 -11.64 9.89
C VAL A 19 -6.32 -11.11 8.85
N ALA A 20 -5.84 -10.31 7.88
CA ALA A 20 -6.69 -9.79 6.81
C ALA A 20 -7.34 -10.92 6.00
N ILE A 21 -6.54 -11.92 5.60
CA ILE A 21 -7.03 -13.09 4.85
C ILE A 21 -8.07 -13.87 5.66
N ASP A 22 -7.83 -14.09 6.95
CA ASP A 22 -8.75 -14.84 7.81
C ASP A 22 -10.07 -14.10 8.00
N LEU A 23 -10.06 -12.77 8.12
CA LEU A 23 -11.25 -11.93 8.17
C LEU A 23 -12.07 -12.03 6.87
N ILE A 24 -11.39 -11.99 5.72
CA ILE A 24 -12.03 -12.14 4.41
C ILE A 24 -12.66 -13.52 4.26
N ARG A 25 -11.94 -14.58 4.68
CA ARG A 25 -12.45 -15.97 4.66
C ARG A 25 -13.66 -16.17 5.56
N LYS A 26 -13.83 -15.35 6.60
CA LYS A 26 -15.01 -15.33 7.47
C LYS A 26 -16.20 -14.57 6.86
N GLY A 27 -16.07 -14.08 5.62
CA GLY A 27 -17.15 -13.42 4.87
C GLY A 27 -17.17 -11.89 4.98
N LEU A 28 -16.15 -11.28 5.59
CA LEU A 28 -16.04 -9.82 5.61
C LEU A 28 -15.59 -9.29 4.24
N PRO A 29 -16.15 -8.16 3.75
CA PRO A 29 -15.72 -7.58 2.49
C PRO A 29 -14.24 -7.18 2.52
N ALA A 30 -13.49 -7.59 1.50
CA ALA A 30 -12.06 -7.31 1.42
C ALA A 30 -11.73 -5.80 1.44
N GLU A 31 -12.57 -4.99 0.78
CA GLU A 31 -12.46 -3.54 0.79
C GLU A 31 -12.59 -2.97 2.20
N THR A 32 -13.59 -3.40 2.97
CA THR A 32 -13.78 -2.97 4.37
C THR A 32 -12.61 -3.38 5.26
N VAL A 33 -12.08 -4.60 5.09
CA VAL A 33 -10.90 -5.07 5.85
C VAL A 33 -9.68 -4.22 5.52
N PHE A 34 -9.47 -3.89 4.24
CA PHE A 34 -8.37 -3.05 3.80
C PHE A 34 -8.48 -1.62 4.34
N GLU A 35 -9.63 -0.97 4.17
CA GLU A 35 -9.88 0.41 4.61
C GLU A 35 -9.68 0.58 6.11
N THR A 36 -10.14 -0.39 6.90
CA THR A 36 -10.02 -0.34 8.36
C THR A 36 -8.58 -0.53 8.83
N LEU A 37 -7.84 -1.49 8.25
CA LEU A 37 -6.42 -1.67 8.54
C LEU A 37 -5.59 -0.44 8.17
N LEU A 38 -5.86 0.15 6.99
CA LEU A 38 -5.21 1.39 6.55
C LEU A 38 -5.51 2.54 7.51
N THR A 39 -6.78 2.72 7.90
CA THR A 39 -7.23 3.79 8.79
C THR A 39 -6.52 3.71 10.15
N VAL A 40 -6.48 2.52 10.75
CA VAL A 40 -5.82 2.30 12.05
C VAL A 40 -4.31 2.55 11.94
N GLY A 41 -3.66 2.03 10.91
CA GLY A 41 -2.23 2.25 10.67
C GLY A 41 -1.90 3.73 10.48
N LEU A 42 -2.72 4.45 9.71
CA LEU A 42 -2.55 5.88 9.48
C LEU A 42 -2.76 6.70 10.76
N ALA A 43 -3.77 6.37 11.56
CA ALA A 43 -4.05 7.06 12.82
C ALA A 43 -2.84 7.03 13.77
N GLY A 44 -2.20 5.86 13.94
CA GLY A 44 -0.98 5.74 14.75
C GLY A 44 0.20 6.54 14.18
N GLN A 45 0.37 6.58 12.86
CA GLN A 45 1.40 7.41 12.23
C GLN A 45 1.15 8.91 12.41
N VAL A 46 -0.11 9.34 12.35
CA VAL A 46 -0.53 10.72 12.60
C VAL A 46 -0.32 11.11 14.06
N GLU A 47 -0.58 10.21 15.00
CA GLU A 47 -0.32 10.43 16.42
C GLU A 47 1.17 10.64 16.70
N LEU A 48 2.04 9.82 16.09
CA LEU A 48 3.48 9.88 16.31
C LEU A 48 4.17 11.06 15.59
N HIS A 49 3.75 11.39 14.37
CA HIS A 49 4.48 12.33 13.50
C HIS A 49 3.70 13.61 13.17
N GLY A 50 2.43 13.69 13.58
CA GLY A 50 1.57 14.83 13.31
C GLY A 50 0.86 14.79 11.95
N LYS A 51 -0.27 15.50 11.89
CA LYS A 51 -1.19 15.50 10.74
C LYS A 51 -0.56 16.06 9.46
N HIS A 52 0.16 17.17 9.57
CA HIS A 52 0.75 17.85 8.41
C HIS A 52 1.88 17.03 7.76
N PHE A 53 2.73 16.42 8.57
CA PHE A 53 3.81 15.56 8.08
C PHE A 53 3.25 14.36 7.32
N MET A 54 2.26 13.68 7.91
CA MET A 54 1.64 12.52 7.28
C MET A 54 0.86 12.88 6.02
N ALA A 55 0.17 14.02 5.98
CA ALA A 55 -0.49 14.51 4.77
C ALA A 55 0.51 14.71 3.62
N GLY A 56 1.66 15.36 3.88
CA GLY A 56 2.71 15.52 2.88
C GLY A 56 3.27 14.20 2.37
N LYS A 57 3.45 13.22 3.26
CA LYS A 57 3.90 11.87 2.89
C LYS A 57 2.89 11.15 2.01
N LEU A 58 1.59 11.24 2.31
CA LEU A 58 0.53 10.64 1.50
C LEU A 58 0.45 11.27 0.10
N VAL A 59 0.61 12.58 -0.01
CA VAL A 59 0.69 13.27 -1.31
C VAL A 59 1.85 12.73 -2.15
N ALA A 60 3.04 12.64 -1.58
CA ALA A 60 4.22 12.12 -2.28
C ALA A 60 4.03 10.66 -2.75
N ILE A 61 3.40 9.81 -1.91
CA ILE A 61 3.07 8.43 -2.29
C ILE A 61 2.08 8.41 -3.45
N ALA A 62 1.03 9.24 -3.41
CA ALA A 62 0.02 9.32 -4.46
C ALA A 62 0.62 9.79 -5.79
N GLU A 63 1.49 10.81 -5.76
CA GLU A 63 2.21 11.32 -6.93
C GLU A 63 3.09 10.23 -7.56
N GLN A 64 3.87 9.52 -6.73
CA GLN A 64 4.73 8.44 -7.21
C GLN A 64 3.92 7.29 -7.83
N LEU A 65 2.82 6.89 -7.20
CA LEU A 65 1.93 5.84 -7.72
C LEU A 65 1.30 6.28 -9.05
N SER A 66 0.83 7.52 -9.14
CA SER A 66 0.26 8.07 -10.38
C SER A 66 1.28 8.04 -11.52
N GLU A 67 2.54 8.37 -11.25
CA GLU A 67 3.61 8.33 -12.23
C GLU A 67 3.95 6.89 -12.67
N GLN A 68 3.96 5.93 -11.74
CA GLN A 68 4.15 4.51 -12.07
C GLN A 68 3.04 3.98 -12.98
N VAL A 69 1.78 4.26 -12.63
CA VAL A 69 0.60 3.87 -13.44
C VAL A 69 0.65 4.50 -14.83
N ARG A 70 1.08 5.78 -14.95
CA ARG A 70 1.25 6.45 -16.25
C ARG A 70 2.26 5.71 -17.13
N ARG A 71 3.42 5.36 -16.58
CA ARG A 71 4.47 4.63 -17.32
C ARG A 71 4.03 3.24 -17.74
N GLU A 72 3.36 2.50 -16.86
CA GLU A 72 2.83 1.18 -17.21
C GLU A 72 1.80 1.27 -18.34
N LYS A 73 0.93 2.28 -18.31
CA LYS A 73 -0.03 2.54 -19.38
C LYS A 73 0.66 2.83 -20.71
N GLU A 74 1.72 3.65 -20.73
CA GLU A 74 2.50 3.96 -21.93
C GLU A 74 3.17 2.69 -22.50
N ALA A 75 3.81 1.89 -21.64
CA ALA A 75 4.44 0.63 -22.05
C ALA A 75 3.43 -0.37 -22.65
N LEU A 76 2.23 -0.47 -22.06
CA LEU A 76 1.16 -1.31 -22.61
C LEU A 76 0.67 -0.83 -23.98
N GLN A 77 0.59 0.49 -24.20
CA GLN A 77 0.22 1.06 -25.48
C GLN A 77 1.27 0.78 -26.56
N GLU A 78 2.55 0.96 -26.24
CA GLU A 78 3.67 0.65 -27.15
C GLU A 78 3.73 -0.84 -27.51
N ALA A 79 3.50 -1.73 -26.55
CA ALA A 79 3.43 -3.17 -26.81
C ALA A 79 2.24 -3.53 -27.72
N SER A 80 1.10 -2.86 -27.55
CA SER A 80 -0.10 -3.06 -28.38
C SER A 80 0.06 -2.52 -29.80
N THR A 81 0.88 -1.50 -30.03
CA THR A 81 1.17 -0.99 -31.38
C THR A 81 2.24 -1.81 -32.08
N ALA A 82 3.24 -2.32 -31.34
CA ALA A 82 4.29 -3.17 -31.86
C ALA A 82 3.80 -4.55 -32.36
N THR A 83 2.72 -5.08 -31.78
CA THR A 83 2.12 -6.37 -32.17
C THR A 83 1.12 -6.29 -33.33
N LYS A 84 0.85 -5.08 -33.86
CA LYS A 84 -0.05 -4.87 -35.00
C LYS A 84 0.68 -4.62 -36.34
N ASN A 85 2.01 -4.62 -36.34
CA ASN A 85 2.87 -4.61 -37.53
C ASN A 85 3.45 -6.00 -37.77
#